data_AF-A0A382W4P0-F1
#
_entry.id   AF-A0A382W4P0-F1
#
_cell.length_a   1.000
_cell.length_b   1.000
_cell.length_c   1.000
_cell.angle_alpha   90.00
_cell.angle_beta   90.00
_cell.angle_gamma   90.00
#
_symmetry.space_group_name_H-M   'P 1'
#
loop_
_entity.id
_entity.type
_entity.pdbx_description
1 polymer ?
#
loop_
_entity_poly.entity_id
_entity_poly.type
_entity_poly.pdbx_seq_one_letter_code
_entity_poly.pdbx_strand_id
1 'polypeptide(L)'
;MPGLLLLALYYAVYGGEHTLFELYNSRSSAVEERVQLTDLERQIDSLAAWADSVRDDPVILERIARERFGMIREGETLYRFADPTDSIPSDTLER
;
A
#
# COMPACT_ATOMS: atom_id res chain seq x y z
N MET A 1 -31.87 26.14 -50.75
CA MET A 1 -30.69 26.18 -49.87
C MET A 1 -30.94 26.56 -48.38
N PRO A 2 -32.16 26.61 -47.81
CA PRO A 2 -32.31 26.91 -46.37
C PRO A 2 -32.03 25.71 -45.44
N GLY A 3 -32.10 24.48 -45.97
CA GLY A 3 -31.87 23.26 -45.19
C GLY A 3 -30.44 23.10 -44.69
N LEU A 4 -29.44 23.58 -45.44
CA LEU A 4 -28.04 23.57 -45.01
C LEU A 4 -27.79 24.49 -43.82
N LEU A 5 -28.46 25.65 -43.79
CA LEU A 5 -28.36 26.58 -42.65
C LEU A 5 -29.00 26.00 -41.40
N LEU A 6 -30.15 25.32 -41.53
CA LEU A 6 -30.80 24.65 -40.42
C LEU A 6 -29.96 23.46 -39.90
N LEU A 7 -29.35 22.70 -40.80
CA LEU A 7 -28.46 21.61 -40.43
C LEU A 7 -27.21 22.12 -39.72
N ALA A 8 -26.61 23.20 -40.22
CA ALA A 8 -25.47 23.86 -39.58
C ALA A 8 -25.82 24.43 -38.22
N LEU A 9 -27.00 25.04 -38.08
CA LEU A 9 -27.49 25.57 -36.80
C LEU A 9 -27.79 24.44 -35.80
N TYR A 10 -28.39 23.35 -36.27
CA TYR A 10 -28.62 22.16 -35.45
C TYR A 10 -27.30 21.58 -34.94
N TYR A 11 -26.30 21.45 -35.81
CA TYR A 11 -24.96 20.98 -35.42
C TYR A 11 -24.23 21.97 -34.51
N ALA A 12 -24.47 23.28 -34.63
CA ALA A 12 -23.90 24.28 -33.73
C ALA A 12 -24.53 24.24 -32.34
N VAL A 13 -25.86 24.06 -32.26
CA VAL A 13 -26.60 24.01 -30.98
C VAL A 13 -26.40 22.68 -30.26
N TYR A 14 -26.33 21.56 -30.98
CA TYR A 14 -26.17 20.22 -30.39
C TYR A 14 -24.74 19.66 -30.43
N GLY A 15 -23.90 20.09 -31.37
CA GLY A 15 -22.54 19.56 -31.59
C GLY A 15 -21.40 20.57 -31.35
N GLY A 16 -21.71 21.82 -31.00
CA GLY A 16 -20.74 22.91 -30.92
C GLY A 16 -19.86 22.93 -29.67
N GLU A 17 -20.18 22.15 -28.63
CA GLU A 17 -19.49 22.28 -27.33
C GLU A 17 -18.38 21.23 -27.10
N HIS A 18 -18.24 20.23 -27.96
CA HIS A 18 -17.44 19.03 -27.60
C HIS A 18 -16.26 18.70 -28.53
N THR A 19 -16.07 19.38 -29.67
CA THR A 19 -15.07 18.90 -30.67
C THR A 19 -13.67 19.54 -30.55
N LEU A 20 -13.53 20.75 -29.99
CA LEU A 20 -12.23 21.47 -30.02
C LEU A 20 -11.54 21.60 -28.66
N PHE A 21 -12.26 21.46 -27.54
CA PHE A 21 -11.69 21.58 -26.19
C PHE A 21 -11.15 20.25 -25.61
N GLU A 22 -11.59 19.09 -26.11
CA GLU A 22 -11.19 17.78 -25.57
C GLU A 22 -9.74 17.37 -25.90
N LEU A 23 -9.16 17.88 -26.99
CA LEU A 23 -7.78 17.53 -27.36
C LEU A 23 -6.73 18.23 -26.46
N TYR A 24 -7.05 19.38 -25.87
CA TYR A 24 -6.12 20.09 -24.98
C TYR A 24 -6.20 19.59 -23.54
N ASN A 25 -7.38 19.17 -23.07
CA ASN A 25 -7.58 18.58 -21.75
C ASN A 25 -7.14 17.10 -21.65
N SER A 26 -7.14 16.34 -22.76
CA SER A 26 -6.65 14.95 -22.73
C SER A 26 -5.14 14.84 -22.45
N ARG A 27 -4.37 15.92 -22.63
CA ARG A 27 -2.93 15.92 -22.37
C ARG A 27 -2.60 16.27 -20.92
N SER A 28 -3.38 17.12 -20.25
CA SER A 28 -3.18 17.45 -18.84
C SER A 28 -3.56 16.27 -17.94
N SER A 29 -4.71 15.62 -18.18
CA SER A 29 -5.12 14.43 -17.41
C SER A 29 -4.14 13.28 -17.58
N ALA A 30 -3.63 13.05 -18.79
CA ALA A 30 -2.64 12.00 -19.03
C ALA A 30 -1.26 12.31 -18.40
N VAL A 31 -0.91 13.58 -18.18
CA VAL A 31 0.34 13.96 -17.49
C VAL A 31 0.17 13.81 -15.99
N GLU A 32 -0.97 14.22 -15.44
CA GLU A 32 -1.27 14.16 -14.01
C GLU A 32 -1.39 12.70 -13.53
N GLU A 33 -2.04 11.85 -14.32
CA GLU A 33 -2.13 10.40 -14.05
C GLU A 33 -0.75 9.72 -14.11
N ARG A 34 0.12 10.10 -15.06
CA ARG A 34 1.50 9.58 -15.13
C ARG A 34 2.37 10.02 -13.96
N VAL A 35 2.19 11.24 -13.46
CA VAL A 35 2.92 11.71 -12.26
C VAL A 35 2.50 10.88 -11.04
N GLN A 36 1.21 10.64 -10.86
CA GLN A 36 0.70 9.81 -9.76
C GLN A 36 1.21 8.36 -9.85
N LEU A 37 1.24 7.78 -11.04
CA LEU A 37 1.83 6.44 -11.26
C LEU A 37 3.31 6.41 -10.90
N THR A 38 4.08 7.42 -11.34
CA THR A 38 5.52 7.49 -11.06
C THR A 38 5.79 7.67 -9.56
N ASP A 39 4.96 8.45 -8.86
CA ASP A 39 5.06 8.64 -7.42
C ASP A 39 4.70 7.35 -6.65
N LEU A 40 3.74 6.58 -7.15
CA LEU A 40 3.35 5.30 -6.54
C LEU A 40 4.40 4.21 -6.78
N GLU A 41 4.97 4.13 -7.98
CA GLU A 41 6.08 3.24 -8.31
C GLU A 41 7.30 3.52 -7.41
N ARG A 42 7.67 4.79 -7.23
CA ARG A 42 8.76 5.17 -6.31
C ARG A 42 8.50 4.74 -4.86
N GLN A 43 7.26 4.84 -4.39
CA GLN A 43 6.89 4.37 -3.06
C GLN A 43 7.03 2.85 -2.94
N ILE A 44 6.54 2.09 -3.93
CA ILE A 44 6.68 0.63 -3.97
C ILE A 44 8.16 0.23 -3.95
N ASP A 45 8.98 0.85 -4.80
CA ASP A 45 10.42 0.55 -4.87
C ASP A 45 11.13 0.85 -3.55
N SER A 46 10.82 2.00 -2.92
CA SER A 46 11.39 2.33 -1.61
C SER A 46 10.99 1.35 -0.50
N LEU A 47 9.73 0.87 -0.52
CA LEU A 47 9.23 -0.07 0.48
C LEU A 47 9.82 -1.46 0.26
N ALA A 48 9.99 -1.88 -0.99
CA ALA A 48 10.68 -3.11 -1.35
C ALA A 48 12.15 -3.08 -0.89
N ALA A 49 12.87 -2.01 -1.19
CA ALA A 49 14.25 -1.83 -0.75
C ALA A 49 14.38 -1.86 0.78
N TRP A 50 13.43 -1.26 1.50
CA TRP A 50 13.39 -1.33 2.96
C TRP A 50 13.13 -2.75 3.45
N ALA A 51 12.14 -3.45 2.87
CA ALA A 51 11.83 -4.83 3.22
C ALA A 51 13.03 -5.77 2.99
N ASP A 52 13.76 -5.56 1.89
CA ASP A 52 14.99 -6.31 1.60
C ASP A 52 16.08 -5.99 2.63
N SER A 53 16.27 -4.71 2.99
CA SER A 53 17.24 -4.33 4.04
C SER A 53 16.92 -4.94 5.42
N VAL A 54 15.64 -5.09 5.76
CA VAL A 54 15.20 -5.72 7.01
C VAL A 54 15.37 -7.24 6.94
N ARG A 55 15.13 -7.85 5.78
CA ARG A 55 15.33 -9.28 5.57
C ARG A 55 16.79 -9.68 5.72
N ASP A 56 17.68 -8.85 5.17
CA ASP A 56 19.12 -9.12 5.18
C ASP A 56 19.79 -8.77 6.51
N ASP A 57 19.09 -8.06 7.42
CA ASP A 57 19.56 -7.76 8.76
C ASP A 57 18.95 -8.71 9.83
N PRO A 58 19.67 -9.79 10.20
CA PRO A 58 19.20 -10.74 11.20
C PRO A 58 18.99 -10.12 12.59
N VAL A 59 19.65 -9.01 12.92
CA VAL A 59 19.50 -8.33 14.23
C VAL A 59 18.13 -7.67 14.34
N ILE A 60 17.65 -7.06 13.25
CA ILE A 60 16.33 -6.43 13.22
C ILE A 60 15.23 -7.48 13.33
N LEU A 61 15.37 -8.59 12.60
CA LEU A 61 14.44 -9.72 12.67
C LEU A 61 14.41 -10.32 14.09
N GLU A 62 15.57 -10.51 14.71
CA GLU A 62 15.67 -11.00 16.08
C GLU A 62 14.98 -10.06 17.07
N ARG A 63 15.21 -8.75 16.96
CA ARG A 63 14.55 -7.75 17.83
C ARG A 63 13.04 -7.80 17.70
N ILE A 64 12.51 -7.85 16.48
CA ILE A 64 11.06 -7.93 16.24
C ILE A 64 10.49 -9.23 16.81
N ALA A 65 11.18 -10.35 16.61
CA ALA A 65 10.79 -11.66 17.15
C ALA A 65 10.70 -11.64 18.68
N ARG A 66 11.67 -11.02 19.36
CA ARG A 66 11.69 -10.89 20.82
C ARG A 66 10.61 -9.92 21.33
N GLU A 67 10.50 -8.74 20.74
CA GLU A 67 9.60 -7.68 21.24
C GLU A 67 8.14 -7.97 20.96
N ARG A 68 7.80 -8.42 19.75
CA ARG A 68 6.39 -8.62 19.35
C ARG A 68 5.87 -10.01 19.66
N PHE A 69 6.74 -11.01 19.64
CA PHE A 69 6.33 -12.41 19.72
C PHE A 69 6.94 -13.14 20.93
N GLY A 70 7.84 -12.51 21.70
CA GLY A 70 8.47 -13.13 22.86
C GLY A 70 9.32 -14.36 22.51
N MET A 71 9.77 -14.47 21.26
CA MET A 71 10.55 -15.61 20.80
C MET A 71 11.94 -15.60 21.44
N ILE A 72 12.47 -16.80 21.73
CA ILE A 72 13.82 -17.02 22.23
C ILE A 72 14.63 -17.83 21.22
N ARG A 73 15.95 -17.68 21.23
CA ARG A 73 16.83 -18.47 20.36
C ARG A 73 17.00 -19.89 20.90
N GLU A 74 17.30 -20.82 20.00
CA GLU A 74 17.71 -22.17 20.40
C GLU A 74 18.92 -22.12 21.35
N GLY A 75 18.81 -22.78 22.49
CA GLY A 75 19.83 -22.76 23.56
C GLY A 75 19.68 -21.64 24.59
N GLU A 76 18.72 -20.74 24.46
CA GLU A 76 18.39 -19.74 25.48
C GLU A 76 17.37 -20.27 26.49
N THR A 77 17.46 -19.83 27.74
CA THR A 77 16.50 -20.16 28.81
C THR A 77 15.66 -18.93 29.15
N LEU A 78 14.34 -19.03 29.01
CA LEU A 78 13.41 -17.97 29.41
C LEU A 78 13.09 -18.08 30.91
N TYR A 79 13.48 -17.07 31.68
CA TYR A 79 13.06 -16.93 33.07
C TYR A 79 11.80 -16.07 33.14
N ARG A 80 10.71 -16.64 33.67
CA ARG A 80 9.47 -15.91 33.94
C ARG A 80 9.28 -15.80 35.45
N PHE A 81 8.99 -14.61 35.93
CA PHE A 81 8.51 -14.44 37.30
C PHE A 81 7.04 -14.86 37.34
N ALA A 82 6.75 -15.97 38.02
CA ALA A 82 5.39 -16.41 38.30
C ALA A 82 4.99 -15.93 39.70
N ASP A 83 3.74 -15.52 39.86
CA ASP A 83 3.15 -15.42 41.19
C ASP A 83 3.14 -16.82 41.85
N PRO A 84 3.19 -16.92 43.19
CA PRO A 84 3.27 -18.21 43.89
C PRO A 84 2.20 -19.22 43.44
N THR A 85 1.02 -18.73 43.08
CA THR A 85 -0.13 -19.51 42.61
C THR A 85 0.09 -20.17 41.24
N ASP A 86 0.86 -19.55 40.35
CA ASP A 86 1.13 -20.04 38.98
C ASP A 86 2.38 -20.94 38.90
N SER A 87 3.10 -21.10 40.02
CA SER A 87 4.33 -21.90 40.08
C SER A 87 4.09 -23.40 40.26
N ILE A 88 2.84 -23.84 40.45
CA ILE A 88 2.50 -25.26 40.55
C ILE A 88 2.46 -25.86 39.14
N PRO A 89 3.35 -26.82 38.81
CA PRO A 89 3.35 -27.46 37.50
C PRO A 89 1.99 -28.13 37.26
N SER A 90 1.32 -27.78 36.15
CA SER A 90 0.01 -28.33 35.77
C SER A 90 0.03 -29.86 35.64
N ASP A 91 1.21 -30.45 35.47
CA ASP A 91 1.48 -31.89 35.43
C ASP A 91 1.22 -32.62 36.77
N THR A 92 1.09 -31.87 37.88
CA THR A 92 0.81 -32.44 39.22
C THR A 92 -0.69 -32.47 39.55
N LEU A 93 -1.55 -31.83 38.75
CA LEU A 93 -2.99 -31.68 39.02
C LEU A 93 -3.85 -32.79 38.40
N GLU A 94 -3.28 -33.68 37.58
CA GLU A 94 -3.99 -34.81 36.93
C GLU A 94 -3.70 -36.20 37.57
N ARG A 95 -3.40 -36.27 38.88
CA ARG A 95 -3.13 -37.55 39.57
C ARG A 95 -4.05 -37.84 40.75
#